data_AF-X1VMU8-F1
#
_entry.id   AF-X1VMU8-F1
#
_cell.length_a   1.000
_cell.length_b   1.000
_cell.length_c   1.000
_cell.angle_alpha   90.00
_cell.angle_beta   90.00
_cell.angle_gamma   90.00
#
_symmetry.space_group_name_H-M   'P 1'
#
loop_
_entity.id
_entity.type
_entity.pdbx_description
1 polymer ?
#
loop_
_entity_poly.entity_id
_entity_poly.type
_entity_poly.pdbx_seq_one_letter_code
_entity_poly.pdbx_strand_id
1 'polypeptide(L)'
;MVSLAKEKDKILMVGHILEYHPAVVKLKEIINEGELGKINYIYSNRLNLGKFRTEENILWSFAPHDISIIINLLGEMPEEVSAHGGNYLNPNIADVTVTTMSFSSGVNIEKISV
;
A
#
# COMPACT_ATOMS: atom_id res chain seq x y z
N MET A 1 11.00 -18.11 5.00
CA MET A 1 9.66 -18.67 4.68
C MET A 1 9.53 -19.07 3.22
N VAL A 2 9.82 -18.21 2.24
CA VAL A 2 9.72 -18.53 0.80
C VAL A 2 10.51 -19.79 0.41
N SER A 3 11.81 -19.87 0.75
CA SER A 3 12.64 -21.04 0.44
C SER A 3 12.13 -22.33 1.07
N LEU A 4 11.58 -22.24 2.29
CA LEU A 4 11.03 -23.39 3.01
C LEU A 4 9.74 -23.90 2.36
N ALA A 5 8.85 -23.00 1.94
CA ALA A 5 7.63 -23.39 1.24
C ALA A 5 7.94 -24.10 -0.08
N LYS A 6 8.96 -23.62 -0.81
CA LYS A 6 9.49 -24.26 -2.02
C LYS A 6 10.08 -25.65 -1.73
N GLU A 7 10.90 -25.77 -0.69
CA GLU A 7 11.51 -27.05 -0.29
C GLU A 7 10.46 -28.09 0.12
N LYS A 8 9.36 -27.66 0.75
CA LYS A 8 8.29 -28.54 1.25
C LYS A 8 7.12 -28.72 0.28
N ASP A 9 7.22 -28.19 -0.93
CA ASP A 9 6.14 -28.17 -1.94
C ASP A 9 4.80 -27.70 -1.35
N LYS A 10 4.81 -26.51 -0.73
CA LYS A 10 3.64 -25.86 -0.14
C LYS A 10 3.39 -24.50 -0.76
N ILE A 11 2.11 -24.15 -0.83
CA ILE A 11 1.67 -22.80 -1.21
C ILE A 11 1.88 -21.87 -0.01
N LEU A 12 2.63 -20.79 -0.22
CA LEU A 12 2.76 -19.68 0.72
C LEU A 12 2.05 -18.47 0.12
N MET A 13 1.08 -17.92 0.85
CA MET A 13 0.35 -16.72 0.44
C MET A 13 0.68 -15.57 1.38
N VAL A 14 0.83 -14.37 0.81
CA VAL A 14 0.90 -13.13 1.59
C VAL A 14 -0.51 -12.67 1.89
N GLY A 15 -0.76 -12.22 3.13
CA GLY A 15 -2.09 -11.83 3.62
C GLY A 15 -2.60 -10.48 3.12
N HIS A 16 -2.42 -10.13 1.83
CA HIS A 16 -2.97 -8.91 1.23
C HIS A 16 -4.47 -9.06 0.92
N ILE A 17 -5.27 -9.36 1.94
CA ILE A 17 -6.69 -9.69 1.80
C ILE A 17 -7.52 -8.59 1.11
N LEU A 18 -7.10 -7.33 1.23
CA LEU A 18 -7.82 -6.19 0.66
C LEU A 18 -7.77 -6.15 -0.87
N GLU A 19 -6.80 -6.82 -1.52
CA GLU A 19 -6.77 -6.96 -2.98
C GLU A 19 -7.98 -7.72 -3.52
N TYR A 20 -8.58 -8.57 -2.69
CA TYR A 20 -9.78 -9.35 -3.02
C TYR A 20 -11.08 -8.66 -2.62
N HIS A 21 -11.00 -7.45 -2.05
CA HIS A 21 -12.19 -6.70 -1.70
C HIS A 21 -12.96 -6.33 -2.98
N PRO A 22 -14.30 -6.53 -3.06
CA PRO A 22 -15.06 -6.30 -4.30
C PRO A 22 -14.87 -4.90 -4.90
N ALA A 23 -14.73 -3.87 -4.06
CA ALA A 23 -14.44 -2.51 -4.53
C ALA A 23 -13.07 -2.36 -5.19
N VAL A 24 -12.03 -3.06 -4.71
CA VAL A 24 -10.68 -3.01 -5.30
C VAL A 24 -10.67 -3.78 -6.62
N VAL A 25 -11.32 -4.95 -6.66
CA VAL A 25 -11.50 -5.74 -7.89
C VAL A 25 -12.22 -4.91 -8.94
N LYS A 26 -13.34 -4.26 -8.57
CA LYS A 26 -14.10 -3.43 -9.51
C LYS A 26 -13.30 -2.20 -9.98
N LEU A 27 -12.56 -1.54 -9.09
CA LEU A 27 -11.69 -0.43 -9.47
C LEU A 27 -10.63 -0.87 -10.49
N LYS A 28 -10.04 -2.05 -10.31
CA LYS A 28 -9.08 -2.62 -11.26
C LYS A 28 -9.71 -2.89 -12.63
N GLU A 29 -10.94 -3.42 -12.66
CA GLU A 29 -11.68 -3.61 -13.92
C GLU A 29 -11.87 -2.28 -14.66
N ILE A 30 -12.37 -1.25 -13.98
CA ILE A 30 -12.61 0.08 -14.55
C ILE A 30 -11.31 0.69 -15.13
N ILE A 31 -10.18 0.53 -14.42
CA ILE A 31 -8.87 0.98 -14.90
C ILE A 31 -8.46 0.20 -16.16
N ASN A 32 -8.60 -1.12 -16.15
CA ASN A 32 -8.21 -1.99 -17.28
C ASN A 32 -9.09 -1.78 -18.52
N GLU A 33 -10.37 -1.46 -18.33
CA GLU A 33 -11.31 -1.11 -19.41
C GLU A 33 -11.00 0.29 -20.00
N GLY A 34 -10.13 1.06 -19.36
CA GLY A 34 -9.73 2.39 -19.82
C GLY A 34 -10.78 3.47 -19.58
N GLU A 35 -11.81 3.19 -18.77
CA GLU A 35 -12.91 4.12 -18.50
C GLU A 35 -12.43 5.44 -17.85
N LEU A 36 -11.34 5.38 -17.09
CA LEU A 36 -10.71 6.55 -16.45
C LEU A 36 -9.65 7.23 -17.34
N GLY A 37 -9.37 6.68 -18.51
CA GLY A 37 -8.27 7.11 -19.37
C GLY A 37 -6.88 6.90 -18.73
N LYS A 38 -5.95 7.81 -19.01
CA LYS A 38 -4.60 7.75 -18.42
C LYS A 38 -4.67 8.14 -16.94
N ILE A 39 -4.31 7.21 -16.07
CA ILE A 39 -4.05 7.49 -14.66
C ILE A 39 -2.82 8.38 -14.57
N ASN A 40 -2.93 9.51 -13.87
CA ASN A 40 -1.81 10.43 -13.63
C ASN A 40 -1.43 10.47 -12.15
N TYR A 41 -2.40 10.23 -11.27
CA TYR A 41 -2.21 10.38 -9.84
C TYR A 41 -3.14 9.45 -9.06
N ILE A 42 -2.64 8.85 -7.98
CA ILE A 42 -3.47 8.14 -7.00
C ILE A 42 -3.22 8.74 -5.63
N TYR A 43 -4.31 9.01 -4.92
CA TYR A 43 -4.29 9.50 -3.56
C TYR A 43 -4.95 8.47 -2.64
N SER A 44 -4.25 8.05 -1.58
CA SER A 44 -4.75 7.04 -0.65
C SER A 44 -4.66 7.52 0.79
N ASN A 45 -5.81 7.59 1.47
CA ASN A 45 -5.88 7.94 2.88
C ASN A 45 -6.38 6.77 3.71
N ARG A 46 -5.60 6.42 4.72
CA ARG A 46 -6.04 5.52 5.77
C ARG A 46 -6.03 6.26 7.09
N LEU A 47 -7.24 6.59 7.56
CA LEU A 47 -7.47 7.26 8.83
C LEU A 47 -8.01 6.23 9.81
N ASN A 48 -7.25 5.89 10.83
CA ASN A 48 -7.69 5.00 11.89
C ASN A 48 -7.40 5.60 13.26
N LEU A 49 -8.35 6.40 13.75
CA LEU A 49 -8.36 7.01 15.09
C LEU A 49 -8.51 5.98 16.24
N GLY A 50 -8.34 4.69 15.95
CA GLY A 50 -8.54 3.58 16.87
C GLY A 50 -7.33 3.31 17.77
N LYS A 51 -7.01 2.03 17.94
CA LYS A 51 -6.06 1.52 18.95
C LYS A 51 -4.64 2.05 18.71
N PHE A 52 -4.14 2.85 19.65
CA PHE A 52 -2.76 3.36 19.61
C PHE A 52 -1.76 2.21 19.70
N ARG A 53 -0.84 2.13 18.73
CA ARG A 53 0.19 1.10 18.70
C ARG A 53 1.41 1.55 19.48
N THR A 54 1.88 0.70 20.38
CA THR A 54 3.05 0.96 21.25
C THR A 54 4.31 0.23 20.81
N GLU A 55 4.20 -0.65 19.81
CA GLU A 55 5.31 -1.50 19.34
C GLU A 55 5.59 -1.38 17.83
N GLU A 56 4.59 -0.97 17.04
CA GLU A 56 4.69 -0.97 15.58
C GLU A 56 4.39 0.41 15.00
N ASN A 57 5.25 0.85 14.08
CA ASN A 57 5.07 2.07 13.30
C ASN A 57 3.91 1.90 12.30
N ILE A 58 3.13 2.97 12.10
CA ILE A 58 1.98 2.98 11.20
C ILE A 58 2.34 2.63 9.73
N LEU A 59 3.55 2.98 9.30
CA LEU A 59 4.08 2.62 8.00
C LEU A 59 4.09 1.09 7.83
N TRP A 60 4.68 0.36 8.77
CA TRP A 60 4.84 -1.09 8.66
C TRP A 60 3.53 -1.85 8.87
N SER A 61 2.64 -1.31 9.69
CA SER A 61 1.42 -2.01 10.05
C SER A 61 0.29 -1.87 9.03
N PHE A 62 0.19 -0.72 8.35
CA PHE A 62 -0.91 -0.46 7.43
C PHE A 62 -0.47 -0.21 6.00
N ALA A 63 0.71 0.42 5.79
CA ALA A 63 1.11 0.79 4.45
C ALA A 63 1.29 -0.39 3.48
N PRO A 64 1.77 -1.59 3.89
CA PRO A 64 1.92 -2.70 2.97
C PRO A 64 0.63 -3.08 2.25
N HIS A 65 -0.53 -2.92 2.90
CA HIS A 65 -1.81 -3.22 2.26
C HIS A 65 -2.19 -2.21 1.18
N ASP A 66 -2.02 -0.92 1.46
CA ASP A 66 -2.37 0.13 0.50
C ASP A 66 -1.38 0.12 -0.67
N ILE A 67 -0.09 -0.07 -0.40
CA ILE A 67 0.96 -0.20 -1.42
C ILE A 67 0.71 -1.41 -2.31
N SER A 68 0.32 -2.56 -1.75
CA SER A 68 0.03 -3.76 -2.55
C SER A 68 -1.18 -3.54 -3.47
N ILE A 69 -2.22 -2.86 -3.00
CA ILE A 69 -3.35 -2.43 -3.84
C ILE A 69 -2.87 -1.52 -4.97
N ILE A 70 -2.06 -0.48 -4.68
CA ILE A 70 -1.57 0.46 -5.69
C ILE A 70 -0.77 -0.26 -6.77
N ILE A 71 0.17 -1.13 -6.38
CA ILE A 71 0.96 -1.94 -7.31
C ILE A 71 0.04 -2.86 -8.14
N ASN A 72 -0.96 -3.47 -7.50
CA ASN A 72 -1.92 -4.34 -8.19
C ASN A 72 -2.83 -3.59 -9.17
N LEU A 73 -3.18 -2.33 -8.89
CA LEU A 73 -3.98 -1.47 -9.76
C LEU A 73 -3.18 -0.98 -10.97
N LEU A 74 -1.90 -0.61 -10.77
CA LEU A 74 -1.05 -0.09 -11.84
C LEU A 74 -0.37 -1.18 -12.66
N GLY A 75 -0.14 -2.37 -12.08
CA GLY A 75 0.56 -3.46 -12.75
C GLY A 75 2.05 -3.22 -12.96
N GLU A 76 2.62 -2.24 -12.27
CA GLU A 76 4.04 -1.88 -12.31
C GLU A 76 4.58 -1.58 -10.91
N MET A 77 5.90 -1.56 -10.77
CA MET A 77 6.60 -1.22 -9.53
C MET A 77 7.04 0.26 -9.56
N PRO A 78 7.10 0.94 -8.40
CA PRO A 78 7.61 2.30 -8.34
C PRO A 78 9.12 2.34 -8.64
N GLU A 79 9.56 3.41 -9.29
CA GLU A 79 10.98 3.71 -9.53
C GLU A 79 11.59 4.42 -8.32
N GLU A 80 10.85 5.33 -7.70
CA GLU A 80 11.27 6.02 -6.48
C GLU A 80 10.18 5.95 -5.41
N VAL A 81 10.63 5.87 -4.16
CA VAL A 81 9.77 5.86 -2.96
C VAL A 81 10.39 6.78 -1.93
N SER A 82 9.58 7.69 -1.37
CA SER A 82 9.97 8.51 -0.23
C SER A 82 8.91 8.41 0.86
N ALA A 83 9.33 8.36 2.13
CA ALA A 83 8.42 8.28 3.25
C ALA A 83 8.90 9.18 4.39
N HIS A 84 7.99 10.00 4.91
CA HIS A 84 8.22 10.88 6.05
C HIS A 84 7.23 10.56 7.15
N GLY A 85 7.70 10.44 8.38
CA GLY A 85 6.90 10.09 9.54
C GLY A 85 6.93 11.17 10.62
N GLY A 86 5.83 11.30 11.35
CA GLY A 86 5.70 12.09 12.57
C GLY A 86 5.37 11.20 13.77
N ASN A 87 5.93 11.56 14.93
CA ASN A 87 5.83 10.84 16.18
C ASN A 87 5.12 11.75 17.21
N TYR A 88 3.78 11.75 17.23
CA TYR A 88 3.02 12.70 18.05
C TYR A 88 2.58 12.12 19.40
N LEU A 89 2.40 10.81 19.49
CA LEU A 89 1.90 10.09 20.66
C LEU A 89 3.01 9.30 21.36
N ASN A 90 3.96 8.75 20.59
CA ASN A 90 5.12 8.05 21.13
C ASN A 90 6.40 8.58 20.46
N PRO A 91 7.38 9.10 21.22
CA PRO A 91 8.59 9.73 20.66
C PRO A 91 9.38 8.88 19.66
N ASN A 92 9.27 7.55 19.72
CA ASN A 92 10.07 6.63 18.90
C ASN A 92 9.25 5.86 17.86
N ILE A 93 7.94 6.10 17.77
CA ILE A 93 7.05 5.33 16.88
C ILE A 93 6.23 6.32 16.06
N ALA A 94 6.40 6.28 14.74
CA ALA A 94 5.60 7.13 13.87
C ALA A 94 4.14 6.64 13.86
N ASP A 95 3.26 7.57 14.19
CA ASP A 95 1.80 7.43 14.17
C ASP A 95 1.18 8.15 12.98
N VAL A 96 1.94 9.02 12.30
CA VAL A 96 1.56 9.62 11.03
C VAL A 96 2.64 9.40 10.01
N THR A 97 2.28 8.99 8.79
CA THR A 97 3.24 8.88 7.68
C THR A 97 2.65 9.40 6.39
N VAL A 98 3.48 10.11 5.61
CA VAL A 98 3.23 10.44 4.21
C VAL A 98 4.24 9.67 3.36
N THR A 99 3.75 8.90 2.40
CA THR A 99 4.56 8.13 1.46
C THR A 99 4.26 8.60 0.05
N THR A 100 5.29 9.00 -0.69
CA THR A 100 5.20 9.32 -2.11
C THR A 100 5.89 8.26 -2.95
N MET A 101 5.34 7.99 -4.14
CA MET A 101 5.91 7.03 -5.09
C MET A 101 5.79 7.58 -6.51
N SER A 102 6.84 7.39 -7.31
CA SER A 102 6.85 7.70 -8.75
C SER A 102 7.03 6.42 -9.56
N PHE A 103 6.34 6.34 -10.70
CA PHE A 103 6.32 5.15 -11.56
C PHE A 103 6.80 5.49 -12.97
N SER A 104 7.29 4.48 -13.68
CA SER A 104 7.82 4.60 -15.04
C SER A 104 6.82 5.16 -16.06
N SER A 105 5.52 4.90 -15.83
CA SER A 105 4.41 5.46 -16.63
C SER A 105 4.18 6.98 -16.45
N GLY A 106 4.85 7.58 -15.47
CA GLY A 106 4.66 8.96 -15.03
C GLY A 106 3.55 9.12 -13.97
N VAL A 107 2.95 8.03 -13.49
CA VAL A 107 1.99 8.07 -12.38
C VAL A 107 2.72 8.44 -11.09
N ASN A 108 2.12 9.36 -10.32
CA ASN A 108 2.59 9.71 -8.99
C ASN A 108 1.56 9.33 -7.93
N ILE A 109 2.05 8.96 -6.75
CA ILE A 109 1.21 8.54 -5.63
C ILE A 109 1.54 9.38 -4.42
N GLU A 110 0.51 9.76 -3.68
CA GLU A 110 0.64 10.20 -2.29
C GLU A 110 -0.28 9.37 -1.40
N LYS A 111 0.31 8.78 -0.38
CA LYS A 111 -0.37 7.96 0.61
C LYS A 111 -0.18 8.57 1.98
N ILE A 112 -1.27 8.79 2.68
CA ILE A 112 -1.26 9.26 4.08
C ILE A 112 -1.81 8.15 4.97
N SER A 113 -1.11 7.89 6.08
CA SER A 113 -1.60 7.04 7.16
C SER A 113 -1.55 7.81 8.48
N VAL A 114 -2.67 7.77 9.21
CA VAL A 114 -2.90 8.35 10.54
C VAL A 114 -3.63 7.34 11.41
#